data_AF-A0A7V4Q6G7-F1
#
_entry.id   AF-A0A7V4Q6G7-F1
#
_cell.length_a   1.000
_cell.length_b   1.000
_cell.length_c   1.000
_cell.angle_alpha   90.00
_cell.angle_beta   90.00
_cell.angle_gamma   90.00
#
_symmetry.space_group_name_H-M   'P 1'
#
loop_
_entity.id
_entity.type
_entity.pdbx_description
1 polymer ?
#
loop_
_entity_poly.entity_id
_entity_poly.type
_entity_poly.pdbx_seq_one_letter_code
_entity_poly.pdbx_strand_id
1 'polypeptide(L)' 'IGDTHGKFAARDANIPLFRFGFPVFDRVNLHRHPLVGYQGAINMVSTICNKFIEIRDETCEERNFEMMR' A
#
# COMPACT_ATOMS: atom_id res chain seq x y z
N ILE A 1 1.83 8.05 3.30
CA ILE A 1 2.99 7.17 3.53
C ILE A 1 3.50 7.49 4.93
N GLY A 2 3.67 6.49 5.80
CA GLY A 2 4.13 6.75 7.16
C GLY A 2 4.26 5.49 7.99
N ASP A 3 4.50 5.66 9.28
CA ASP A 3 4.63 4.58 10.25
C ASP A 3 3.25 4.09 10.76
N THR A 4 3.24 3.20 11.75
CA THR A 4 2.02 2.57 12.28
C THR A 4 1.04 3.58 12.92
N HIS A 5 1.52 4.70 13.44
CA HIS A 5 0.67 5.73 14.05
C HIS A 5 -0.28 6.35 13.02
N GLY A 6 0.12 6.41 11.75
CA GLY A 6 -0.73 6.87 10.65
C GLY A 6 -1.99 6.02 10.42
N LYS A 7 -2.13 4.85 11.07
CA LYS A 7 -3.33 3.99 10.95
C LYS A 7 -4.61 4.70 11.37
N PHE A 8 -4.55 5.54 12.40
CA PHE A 8 -5.73 6.27 12.88
C PHE A 8 -6.17 7.33 11.88
N ALA A 9 -5.23 8.13 11.36
CA ALA A 9 -5.50 9.14 10.35
C ALA A 9 -5.98 8.51 9.02
N ALA A 10 -5.41 7.38 8.63
CA ALA A 10 -5.81 6.66 7.43
C ALA A 10 -7.24 6.12 7.51
N ARG A 11 -7.66 5.67 8.71
CA ARG A 11 -9.03 5.22 8.97
C ARG A 11 -10.01 6.40 8.94
N ASP A 12 -9.63 7.53 9.52
CA ASP A 12 -10.49 8.72 9.59
C ASP A 12 -10.69 9.36 8.20
N ALA A 13 -9.60 9.50 7.44
CA ALA A 13 -9.63 10.13 6.11
C ALA A 13 -10.06 9.17 4.98
N ASN A 14 -10.26 7.88 5.26
CA ASN A 14 -10.47 6.82 4.26
C ASN A 14 -9.39 6.80 3.15
N ILE A 15 -8.13 7.05 3.52
CA ILE A 15 -6.99 7.07 2.59
C ILE A 15 -6.14 5.80 2.80
N PRO A 16 -5.68 5.13 1.73
CA PRO A 16 -4.77 3.99 1.87
C PRO A 16 -3.44 4.39 2.52
N LEU A 17 -3.06 3.68 3.59
CA LEU A 17 -1.78 3.87 4.28
C LEU A 17 -0.71 2.90 3.79
N PHE A 18 0.26 3.45 3.07
CA PHE A 18 1.53 2.80 2.79
C PHE A 18 2.48 2.92 3.99
N ARG A 19 2.86 1.76 4.53
CA ARG A 19 3.71 1.67 5.73
C ARG A 19 5.17 1.58 5.31
N PHE A 20 5.86 2.72 5.30
CA PHE A 20 7.28 2.82 4.99
C PHE A 20 7.98 3.61 6.10
N GLY A 21 9.13 3.11 6.55
CA GLY A 21 9.89 3.69 7.67
C GLY A 21 9.73 2.90 8.97
N PHE A 22 9.90 3.58 10.10
CA PHE A 22 9.92 3.00 11.43
C PHE A 22 9.05 3.84 12.38
N PRO A 23 8.27 3.26 13.30
CA PRO A 23 8.07 1.82 13.56
C PRO A 23 6.87 1.19 12.82
N VAL A 24 7.02 -0.07 12.39
CA VAL A 24 5.96 -0.89 11.78
C VAL A 24 5.62 -2.08 12.69
N PHE A 25 4.58 -1.94 13.53
CA PHE A 25 4.13 -2.98 14.46
C PHE A 25 2.99 -3.85 13.90
N ASP A 26 2.16 -3.29 13.02
CA ASP A 26 0.92 -3.90 12.52
C ASP A 26 1.13 -4.90 11.37
N ARG A 27 2.37 -5.10 10.89
CA ARG A 27 2.71 -6.00 9.78
C ARG A 27 3.98 -6.78 10.07
N VAL A 28 3.90 -8.10 9.88
CA VAL A 28 5.01 -9.03 10.11
C VAL A 28 5.96 -9.02 8.91
N ASN A 29 7.27 -9.13 9.15
CA ASN A 29 8.34 -9.26 8.14
C ASN A 29 8.56 -8.08 7.17
N LEU A 30 7.88 -6.93 7.36
CA LEU A 30 8.08 -5.77 6.48
C LEU A 30 9.53 -5.24 6.49
N HIS A 31 10.26 -5.46 7.59
CA HIS A 31 11.67 -5.10 7.75
C HIS A 31 12.63 -5.89 6.84
N ARG A 32 12.19 -7.03 6.27
CA ARG A 32 13.01 -7.87 5.39
C ARG A 32 13.01 -7.37 3.95
N HIS A 33 12.06 -6.50 3.60
CA HIS A 33 11.99 -5.90 2.28
C HIS A 33 12.83 -4.63 2.25
N PRO A 34 13.84 -4.53 1.38
CA PRO A 34 14.62 -3.31 1.26
C PRO A 34 13.72 -2.19 0.74
N LEU A 35 13.90 -0.99 1.30
CA LEU A 35 13.28 0.26 0.84
C LEU A 35 14.26 1.15 0.07
N VAL A 36 15.56 0.86 0.15
CA VAL A 36 16.64 1.66 -0.45
C VAL A 36 17.22 0.94 -1.66
N GLY A 37 17.72 1.72 -2.62
CA GLY A 37 18.30 1.23 -3.87
C GLY A 37 17.25 0.86 -4.92
N TYR A 38 17.70 0.40 -6.09
CA TYR A 38 16.82 0.02 -7.20
C TYR A 38 15.82 -1.07 -6.81
N GLN A 39 16.26 -2.07 -6.03
CA GLN A 39 15.36 -3.11 -5.54
C GLN A 39 14.28 -2.55 -4.60
N GLY A 40 14.64 -1.58 -3.76
CA GLY A 40 13.68 -0.93 -2.87
C GLY A 40 12.69 -0.04 -3.61
N ALA A 41 13.15 0.68 -4.63
CA ALA A 41 12.27 1.46 -5.51
C ALA A 41 11.26 0.55 -6.23
N ILE A 42 11.70 -0.59 -6.78
CA ILE A 42 10.81 -1.58 -7.41
C ILE A 42 9.78 -2.09 -6.40
N ASN A 43 10.21 -2.52 -5.21
CA ASN A 43 9.29 -3.01 -4.17
C ASN A 43 8.26 -1.94 -3.78
N MET A 44 8.70 -0.69 -3.65
CA MET A 44 7.84 0.45 -3.29
C MET A 44 6.80 0.70 -4.38
N VAL A 45 7.23 0.79 -5.64
CA VAL A 45 6.35 1.00 -6.79
C VAL A 45 5.35 -0.14 -6.92
N SER A 46 5.78 -1.40 -6.83
CA SER A 46 4.88 -2.55 -6.89
C SER A 46 3.84 -2.52 -5.77
N THR A 47 4.23 -2.18 -4.54
CA THR A 47 3.29 -2.07 -3.41
C THR A 47 2.26 -0.97 -3.63
N ILE A 48 2.69 0.16 -4.19
CA ILE A 48 1.82 1.30 -4.49
C ILE A 48 0.83 0.96 -5.60
N CYS A 49 1.32 0.43 -6.72
CA CYS A 49 0.49 0.05 -7.86
C CYS A 49 -0.55 -1.01 -7.49
N ASN A 50 -0.15 -2.06 -6.77
CA ASN A 50 -1.08 -3.12 -6.34
C ASN A 50 -2.20 -2.56 -5.47
N LYS A 51 -1.88 -1.63 -4.56
CA LYS A 51 -2.90 -1.02 -3.70
C LYS A 51 -3.87 -0.14 -4.50
N PHE A 52 -3.40 0.59 -5.51
CA PHE A 52 -4.29 1.36 -6.39
C PHE A 52 -5.19 0.46 -7.23
N ILE A 53 -4.67 -0.67 -7.70
CA ILE A 53 -5.44 -1.67 -8.43
C ILE A 53 -6.56 -2.22 -7.53
N GLU A 54 -6.23 -2.64 -6.30
CA GLU A 54 -7.21 -3.11 -5.31
C GLU A 54 -8.31 -2.07 -5.07
N ILE A 55 -7.95 -0.80 -4.83
CA ILE A 55 -8.94 0.26 -4.58
C ILE A 55 -9.83 0.45 -5.80
N ARG A 56 -9.28 0.40 -7.01
CA ARG A 56 -10.09 0.56 -8.22
C ARG A 56 -10.97 -0.65 -8.46
N ASP A 57 -10.54 -1.85 -8.09
CA ASP A 57 -11.39 -3.05 -8.15
C ASP A 57 -12.52 -3.01 -7.11
N GLU A 58 -12.27 -2.45 -5.91
CA GLU A 58 -13.28 -2.26 -4.86
C GLU A 58 -14.30 -1.17 -5.22
N THR A 59 -13.90 -0.13 -5.97
CA THR A 59 -14.74 1.03 -6.29
C THR A 59 -15.40 0.98 -7.68
N CYS A 60 -14.98 0.06 -8.55
CA CYS A 60 -15.53 -0.06 -9.90
C CYS A 60 -16.98 -0.55 -9.90
N GLU A 61 -17.78 0.00 -10.82
CA GLU A 61 -19.08 -0.56 -11.18
C GLU A 61 -18.92 -1.94 -11.85
N GLU A 62 -19.91 -2.83 -11.68
CA GLU A 62 -19.87 -4.24 -12.15
C GLU A 62 -19.53 -4.38 -13.64
N ARG A 63 -19.90 -3.39 -14.46
CA ARG A 63 -19.59 -3.33 -15.90
C ARG A 63 -18.11 -3.10 -16.21
N ASN A 64 -17.40 -2.40 -15.34
CA ASN A 64 -16.00 -2.01 -15.52
C ASN A 64 -15.05 -2.93 -14.74
N PHE A 65 -15.56 -4.07 -14.27
CA PHE A 65 -14.76 -5.08 -13.60
C PHE A 65 -14.04 -5.93 -14.65
N GLU A 66 -12.72 -5.78 -14.71
CA GLU A 66 -11.86 -6.43 -15.72
C GLU A 66 -10.99 -7.51 -15.07
N MET A 67 -10.83 -8.65 -15.74
CA MET A 67 -9.99 -9.76 -15.26
C MET A 67 -8.49 -9.51 -15.48
N MET A 68 -8.12 -8.75 -16.50
CA MET A 68 -6.75 -8.27 -16.73
C MET A 68 -6.74 -6.74 -16.68
N ARG A 69 -5.64 -6.18 -16.16
CA ARG A 69 -5.35 -4.75 -16.16
C ARG A 69 -3.96 -4.46 -16.70
#